data_AF-A0A8J2Y6N6-F1
#
_entry.id   AF-A0A8J2Y6N6-F1
#
_cell.length_a   1.000
_cell.length_b   1.000
_cell.length_c   1.000
_cell.angle_alpha   90.00
_cell.angle_beta   90.00
_cell.angle_gamma   90.00
#
_symmetry.space_group_name_H-M   'P 1'
#
loop_
_entity.id
_entity.type
_entity.pdbx_description
1 polymer ?
#
loop_
_entity_poly.entity_id
_entity_poly.type
_entity_poly.pdbx_seq_one_letter_code
_entity_poly.pdbx_strand_id
1 'polypeptide(L)'
;MKKLLLILAILSLISCSSDDDSPTTPVLTTTAVTNISYTSATSGGEITTDGGADITARGVVWSTTQIPTIDLTTKTNDGTGTGSFSSTITELSANTTYYVRAYGTNNVGTAYGNEVSFTTNEQPLFYLAENGVTCKCENANVGDIGVNDGIEYEAVNRTLLIQRRDEGADLTRVCTSLVTYMNQMFFNNYSFNQPIGNWDVSNVIDMELMFQNSQFNQPIEYWDVSNVTDMRSMFLNTPFNQPIGNWDVSNVTNMGGMFRHSQFNQPIGDWDVGNVTTMDMMFDGSEFNQPIGNWNVSSVTSMGGMFYNSVFNQTIGNWNVGSVTYMKRMFCSTPFNQPIGDWDVSNVTNMDGMFCSTPFNQPIGDWDVSNVTNMDGMFVSSQFNQPIGNWNVGNVTDMQWMFKNSLFNQPIGNWNVGNVSNMKEMFYSSVFNQPIGNWNLGNVTNMTSMFREAVFNQPIGNWDVSSVTNMEYMFLSSQFNQPIGNWNVGNVTTMWGMFNMSIFNHPIGNWDVSNVTNMERMFRYSQFNQPIGDWNVSSVNKMIAMFHWAGNFNQNISGWCVILIPSEPQDFSTGNTPLTQANKPIWGTCP
;
A
#
# COMPACT_ATOMS: atom_id res chain seq x y z
N MET A 1 85.56 -17.14 34.09
CA MET A 1 86.53 -16.15 34.60
C MET A 1 86.88 -15.17 33.48
N LYS A 2 86.73 -13.87 33.78
CA LYS A 2 87.43 -12.68 33.24
C LYS A 2 87.82 -12.59 31.75
N LYS A 3 87.15 -11.63 31.08
CA LYS A 3 87.65 -10.51 30.24
C LYS A 3 89.07 -10.64 29.64
N LEU A 4 89.19 -10.34 28.35
CA LEU A 4 89.98 -9.20 27.87
C LEU A 4 89.67 -8.82 26.42
N LEU A 5 89.47 -7.52 26.16
CA LEU A 5 89.47 -6.90 24.84
C LEU A 5 90.86 -7.01 24.19
N LEU A 6 90.91 -7.13 22.87
CA LEU A 6 91.95 -6.50 22.06
C LEU A 6 91.38 -6.07 20.70
N ILE A 7 91.49 -4.77 20.43
CA ILE A 7 91.22 -4.12 19.14
C ILE A 7 92.40 -4.40 18.22
N LEU A 8 92.15 -4.81 16.97
CA LEU A 8 93.11 -4.61 15.89
C LEU A 8 92.35 -4.11 14.65
N ALA A 9 92.61 -2.85 14.29
CA ALA A 9 92.25 -2.29 13.00
C ALA A 9 93.29 -2.73 11.97
N ILE A 10 92.85 -3.27 10.84
CA ILE A 10 93.65 -3.44 9.63
C ILE A 10 92.83 -2.85 8.49
N LEU A 11 93.32 -1.72 7.96
CA LEU A 11 92.80 -1.08 6.76
C LEU A 11 93.56 -1.61 5.54
N SER A 12 92.77 -2.11 4.60
CA SER A 12 92.91 -2.04 3.14
C SER A 12 94.23 -2.43 2.47
N LEU A 13 94.16 -3.50 1.68
CA LEU A 13 94.76 -3.53 0.35
C LEU A 13 93.67 -3.94 -0.65
N ILE A 14 93.51 -3.08 -1.65
CA ILE A 14 92.51 -3.08 -2.71
C ILE A 14 92.85 -4.18 -3.73
N SER A 15 91.85 -4.99 -4.10
CA SER A 15 91.78 -5.60 -5.43
C SER A 15 90.54 -5.06 -6.15
N CYS A 16 90.75 -4.23 -7.17
CA CYS A 16 89.74 -3.89 -8.16
C CYS A 16 89.37 -5.15 -8.96
N SER A 17 88.18 -5.70 -8.74
CA SER A 17 87.36 -6.22 -9.82
C SER A 17 86.49 -5.07 -10.32
N SER A 18 86.40 -4.91 -11.64
CA SER A 18 85.32 -4.14 -12.26
C SER A 18 84.04 -4.93 -12.05
N ASP A 19 83.37 -4.71 -10.92
CA ASP A 19 82.05 -5.26 -10.68
C ASP A 19 81.06 -4.55 -11.60
N ASP A 20 80.32 -5.35 -12.34
CA ASP A 20 79.20 -4.95 -13.19
C ASP A 20 78.10 -4.39 -12.29
N ASP A 21 78.09 -3.07 -12.06
CA ASP A 21 77.14 -2.35 -11.19
C ASP A 21 75.78 -2.16 -11.89
N SER A 22 75.30 -3.22 -12.55
CA SER A 22 73.96 -3.26 -13.11
C SER A 22 72.95 -3.39 -11.98
N PRO A 23 71.85 -2.60 -11.97
CA PRO A 23 70.86 -2.71 -10.92
C PRO A 23 70.30 -4.13 -10.85
N THR A 24 70.05 -4.59 -9.62
CA THR A 24 69.47 -5.90 -9.31
C THR A 24 68.07 -5.72 -8.74
N THR A 25 67.31 -6.80 -8.60
CA THR A 25 66.03 -6.72 -7.89
C THR A 25 66.24 -6.41 -6.40
N PRO A 26 65.25 -5.82 -5.71
CA PRO A 26 65.38 -5.45 -4.30
C PRO A 26 65.70 -6.65 -3.39
N VAL A 27 66.30 -6.38 -2.23
CA VAL A 27 66.43 -7.39 -1.16
C VAL A 27 65.56 -6.98 0.00
N LEU A 28 64.69 -7.90 0.43
CA LEU A 28 63.74 -7.65 1.49
C LEU A 28 63.42 -8.91 2.28
N THR A 29 62.92 -8.74 3.49
CA THR A 29 62.39 -9.81 4.35
C THR A 29 60.94 -9.55 4.70
N THR A 30 60.14 -10.60 4.86
CA THR A 30 58.75 -10.49 5.31
C THR A 30 58.72 -10.45 6.83
N THR A 31 58.01 -9.48 7.41
CA THR A 31 57.85 -9.43 8.87
C THR A 31 56.83 -10.47 9.35
N ALA A 32 57.00 -10.93 10.59
CA ALA A 32 56.08 -11.90 11.18
C ALA A 32 54.64 -11.37 11.20
N VAL A 33 53.68 -12.28 11.00
CA VAL A 33 52.26 -11.93 11.06
C VAL A 33 51.85 -11.74 12.51
N THR A 34 51.14 -10.65 12.78
CA THR A 34 50.64 -10.24 14.10
C THR A 34 49.18 -9.79 13.99
N ASN A 35 48.52 -9.47 15.12
CA ASN A 35 47.12 -9.02 15.17
C ASN A 35 46.16 -9.92 14.37
N ILE A 36 46.36 -11.23 14.46
CA ILE A 36 45.56 -12.21 13.73
C ILE A 36 44.16 -12.27 14.35
N SER A 37 43.16 -11.92 13.55
CA SER A 37 41.74 -12.13 13.83
C SER A 37 41.20 -13.28 12.97
N TYR A 38 39.88 -13.48 12.98
CA TYR A 38 39.24 -14.45 12.08
C TYR A 38 39.07 -13.91 10.65
N THR A 39 39.25 -12.60 10.41
CA THR A 39 39.07 -11.94 9.10
C THR A 39 40.24 -11.04 8.66
N SER A 40 41.22 -10.80 9.53
CA SER A 40 42.31 -9.88 9.27
C SER A 40 43.60 -10.27 9.97
N ALA A 41 44.72 -9.72 9.51
CA ALA A 41 46.01 -9.81 10.17
C ALA A 41 46.89 -8.62 9.79
N THR A 42 48.02 -8.45 10.48
CA THR A 42 49.04 -7.44 10.14
C THR A 42 50.36 -8.12 9.80
N SER A 43 50.97 -7.74 8.68
CA SER A 43 52.33 -8.16 8.30
C SER A 43 53.06 -6.95 7.69
N GLY A 44 54.04 -7.17 6.83
CA GLY A 44 54.83 -6.12 6.22
C GLY A 44 56.17 -6.66 5.76
N GLY A 45 57.14 -5.77 5.62
CA GLY A 45 58.48 -6.13 5.20
C GLY A 45 59.52 -5.08 5.55
N GLU A 46 60.78 -5.48 5.42
CA GLU A 46 61.95 -4.60 5.50
C GLU A 46 62.70 -4.71 4.18
N ILE A 47 62.78 -3.62 3.41
CA ILE A 47 63.61 -3.55 2.21
C ILE A 47 65.00 -3.04 2.61
N THR A 48 65.98 -3.94 2.65
CA THR A 48 67.35 -3.66 3.10
C THR A 48 68.22 -3.01 2.04
N THR A 49 67.93 -3.27 0.75
CA THR A 49 68.51 -2.55 -0.38
C THR A 49 67.54 -2.55 -1.56
N ASP A 50 67.55 -1.47 -2.33
CA ASP A 50 66.79 -1.30 -3.57
C ASP A 50 67.48 -1.95 -4.79
N GLY A 51 68.67 -2.54 -4.58
CA GLY A 51 69.45 -3.16 -5.65
C GLY A 51 70.06 -2.15 -6.62
N GLY A 52 70.14 -0.87 -6.26
CA GLY A 52 70.68 0.20 -7.11
C GLY A 52 69.66 0.86 -8.04
N ALA A 53 68.37 0.56 -7.90
CA ALA A 53 67.28 1.20 -8.64
C ALA A 53 66.05 1.44 -7.77
N ASP A 54 65.42 2.61 -7.92
CA ASP A 54 64.29 3.05 -7.08
C ASP A 54 63.16 2.01 -6.99
N ILE A 55 62.68 1.76 -5.76
CA ILE A 55 61.50 0.95 -5.51
C ILE A 55 60.25 1.69 -6.01
N THR A 56 59.58 1.11 -7.00
CA THR A 56 58.36 1.65 -7.62
C THR A 56 57.07 1.13 -6.97
N ALA A 57 57.13 -0.01 -6.28
CA ALA A 57 56.01 -0.53 -5.47
C ALA A 57 56.53 -1.50 -4.39
N ARG A 58 55.89 -1.48 -3.22
CA ARG A 58 56.10 -2.47 -2.16
C ARG A 58 54.80 -2.84 -1.47
N GLY A 59 54.76 -4.00 -0.83
CA GLY A 59 53.63 -4.40 0.01
C GLY A 59 53.73 -5.86 0.42
N VAL A 60 52.61 -6.45 0.82
CA VAL A 60 52.49 -7.89 1.03
C VAL A 60 51.55 -8.51 0.02
N VAL A 61 51.79 -9.77 -0.32
CA VAL A 61 50.89 -10.60 -1.12
C VAL A 61 50.61 -11.90 -0.37
N TRP A 62 49.36 -12.36 -0.41
CA TRP A 62 48.93 -13.53 0.34
C TRP A 62 48.03 -14.48 -0.46
N SER A 63 48.01 -15.76 -0.08
CA SER A 63 47.17 -16.81 -0.67
C SER A 63 46.96 -17.95 0.31
N THR A 64 45.96 -18.81 0.07
CA THR A 64 45.82 -20.12 0.73
C THR A 64 46.76 -21.18 0.14
N THR A 65 47.46 -20.85 -0.95
CA THR A 65 48.51 -21.67 -1.56
C THR A 65 49.89 -21.07 -1.29
N GLN A 66 50.91 -21.92 -1.13
CA GLN A 66 52.29 -21.50 -0.96
C GLN A 66 52.81 -20.70 -2.17
N ILE A 67 53.85 -19.90 -1.91
CA ILE A 67 54.59 -19.06 -2.84
C ILE A 67 53.68 -18.04 -3.55
N PRO A 68 52.95 -17.18 -2.82
CA PRO A 68 52.14 -16.13 -3.45
C PRO A 68 53.02 -15.13 -4.22
N THR A 69 52.52 -14.68 -5.37
CA THR A 69 53.16 -13.68 -6.25
C THR A 69 52.22 -12.51 -6.52
N ILE A 70 52.78 -11.35 -6.91
CA ILE A 70 52.02 -10.12 -7.15
C ILE A 70 50.99 -10.21 -8.29
N ASP A 71 50.93 -11.31 -9.03
CA ASP A 71 49.89 -11.57 -10.03
C ASP A 71 48.51 -11.78 -9.38
N LEU A 72 48.48 -12.13 -8.08
CA LEU A 72 47.26 -12.26 -7.30
C LEU A 72 46.61 -10.90 -7.01
N THR A 73 45.28 -10.89 -6.89
CA THR A 73 44.53 -9.70 -6.45
C THR A 73 44.69 -9.43 -4.95
N THR A 74 45.00 -10.46 -4.17
CA THR A 74 45.24 -10.42 -2.71
C THR A 74 46.63 -9.89 -2.38
N LYS A 75 46.80 -8.58 -2.58
CA LYS A 75 48.02 -7.85 -2.25
C LYS A 75 47.72 -6.43 -1.77
N THR A 76 48.62 -5.87 -0.98
CA THR A 76 48.61 -4.44 -0.64
C THR A 76 49.53 -3.66 -1.58
N ASN A 77 49.40 -2.33 -1.57
CA ASN A 77 50.39 -1.41 -2.12
C ASN A 77 50.70 -0.34 -1.07
N ASP A 78 51.85 -0.48 -0.44
CA ASP A 78 52.32 0.33 0.68
C ASP A 78 53.38 1.37 0.25
N GLY A 79 53.36 1.73 -1.05
CA GLY A 79 54.12 2.84 -1.62
C GLY A 79 55.49 2.47 -2.18
N THR A 80 56.43 3.40 -2.05
CA THR A 80 57.78 3.35 -2.66
C THR A 80 58.88 3.47 -1.60
N GLY A 81 60.14 3.32 -2.02
CA GLY A 81 61.33 3.48 -1.19
C GLY A 81 61.70 2.27 -0.32
N THR A 82 62.87 2.36 0.31
CA THR A 82 63.45 1.32 1.19
C THR A 82 62.95 1.44 2.64
N GLY A 83 63.42 0.54 3.52
CA GLY A 83 63.09 0.53 4.93
C GLY A 83 61.87 -0.33 5.29
N SER A 84 61.42 -0.19 6.54
CA SER A 84 60.28 -0.92 7.08
C SER A 84 58.94 -0.41 6.54
N PHE A 85 58.01 -1.34 6.36
CA PHE A 85 56.60 -1.05 6.13
C PHE A 85 55.72 -2.08 6.83
N SER A 86 54.47 -1.69 7.07
CA SER A 86 53.44 -2.52 7.71
C SER A 86 52.19 -2.49 6.84
N SER A 87 51.52 -3.63 6.72
CA SER A 87 50.37 -3.84 5.85
C SER A 87 49.25 -4.53 6.63
N THR A 88 48.02 -4.02 6.47
CA THR A 88 46.83 -4.68 6.98
C THR A 88 46.30 -5.64 5.91
N ILE A 89 46.18 -6.91 6.28
CA ILE A 89 45.59 -7.97 5.48
C ILE A 89 44.13 -8.10 5.91
N THR A 90 43.20 -8.02 4.95
CA THR A 90 41.75 -8.07 5.18
C THR A 90 41.10 -9.17 4.32
N GLU A 91 39.79 -9.35 4.45
CA GLU A 91 38.99 -10.30 3.65
C GLU A 91 39.46 -11.76 3.80
N LEU A 92 39.96 -12.12 4.99
CA LEU A 92 40.35 -13.50 5.28
C LEU A 92 39.14 -14.33 5.71
N SER A 93 39.18 -15.62 5.41
CA SER A 93 38.23 -16.60 5.96
C SER A 93 38.67 -17.08 7.33
N ALA A 94 37.73 -17.33 8.24
CA ALA A 94 37.99 -17.87 9.57
C ALA A 94 38.61 -19.28 9.50
N ASN A 95 39.38 -19.66 10.54
CA ASN A 95 40.04 -20.96 10.66
C ASN A 95 40.76 -21.44 9.36
N THR A 96 41.40 -20.49 8.67
CA THR A 96 42.01 -20.72 7.35
C THR A 96 43.48 -20.35 7.39
N THR A 97 44.32 -21.22 6.84
CA THR A 97 45.76 -20.97 6.74
C THR A 97 46.09 -20.15 5.50
N TYR A 98 46.86 -19.08 5.69
CA TYR A 98 47.37 -18.22 4.64
C TYR A 98 48.90 -18.15 4.65
N TYR A 99 49.48 -18.03 3.47
CA TYR A 99 50.89 -17.78 3.22
C TYR A 99 51.07 -16.35 2.75
N VAL A 100 52.03 -15.62 3.31
CA VAL A 100 52.28 -14.19 3.08
C VAL A 100 53.73 -13.97 2.69
N ARG A 101 53.96 -13.10 1.71
CA ARG A 101 55.28 -12.62 1.32
C ARG A 101 55.25 -11.10 1.14
N ALA A 102 56.24 -10.41 1.71
CA ALA A 102 56.55 -9.06 1.32
C ALA A 102 57.06 -9.05 -0.13
N TYR A 103 56.70 -8.05 -0.92
CA TYR A 103 57.23 -7.83 -2.25
C TYR A 103 57.80 -6.41 -2.39
N GLY A 104 58.80 -6.25 -3.24
CA GLY A 104 59.38 -4.98 -3.63
C GLY A 104 59.70 -5.01 -5.12
N THR A 105 59.26 -4.00 -5.85
CA THR A 105 59.43 -3.89 -7.30
C THR A 105 60.28 -2.67 -7.63
N ASN A 106 61.28 -2.85 -8.48
CA ASN A 106 62.01 -1.76 -9.14
C ASN A 106 61.96 -1.96 -10.66
N ASN A 107 62.77 -1.21 -11.42
CA ASN A 107 62.80 -1.32 -12.88
C ASN A 107 63.43 -2.62 -13.42
N VAL A 108 64.10 -3.41 -12.58
CA VAL A 108 64.67 -4.72 -12.93
C VAL A 108 63.65 -5.83 -12.75
N GLY A 109 62.83 -5.75 -11.70
CA GLY A 109 61.75 -6.71 -11.45
C GLY A 109 61.24 -6.69 -10.01
N THR A 110 60.41 -7.68 -9.68
CA THR A 110 59.85 -7.87 -8.34
C THR A 110 60.63 -8.93 -7.59
N ALA A 111 61.17 -8.56 -6.43
CA ALA A 111 61.68 -9.48 -5.44
C ALA A 111 60.66 -9.72 -4.33
N TYR A 112 60.88 -10.79 -3.58
CA TYR A 112 60.01 -11.21 -2.49
C TYR A 112 60.83 -11.58 -1.26
N GLY A 113 60.27 -11.30 -0.09
CA GLY A 113 60.80 -11.80 1.17
C GLY A 113 60.60 -13.31 1.36
N ASN A 114 61.08 -13.80 2.51
CA ASN A 114 60.79 -15.14 3.00
C ASN A 114 59.28 -15.34 3.16
N GLU A 115 58.80 -16.55 2.92
CA GLU A 115 57.41 -16.89 3.21
C GLU A 115 57.18 -17.02 4.72
N VAL A 116 56.06 -16.47 5.18
CA VAL A 116 55.53 -16.71 6.51
C VAL A 116 54.09 -17.21 6.38
N SER A 117 53.67 -18.12 7.26
CA SER A 117 52.30 -18.61 7.28
C SER A 117 51.63 -18.30 8.61
N PHE A 118 50.31 -18.11 8.57
CA PHE A 118 49.48 -17.98 9.76
C PHE A 118 48.12 -18.63 9.51
N THR A 119 47.43 -19.00 10.58
CA THR A 119 46.03 -19.45 10.52
C THR A 119 45.18 -18.42 11.23
N THR A 120 44.11 -17.96 10.56
CA THR A 120 43.12 -17.07 11.19
C THR A 120 42.42 -17.77 12.34
N ASN A 121 41.91 -16.98 13.29
CA ASN A 121 41.17 -17.53 14.42
C ASN A 121 39.84 -18.15 13.95
N GLU A 122 39.25 -19.01 14.78
CA GLU A 122 37.87 -19.44 14.60
C GLU A 122 36.91 -18.25 14.74
N GLN A 123 35.81 -18.28 14.00
CA GLN A 123 34.77 -17.27 14.14
C GLN A 123 34.09 -17.43 15.50
N PRO A 124 33.94 -16.36 16.29
CA PRO A 124 33.23 -16.43 17.57
C PRO A 124 31.76 -16.80 17.37
N LEU A 125 31.17 -17.50 18.36
CA LEU A 125 29.74 -17.85 18.34
C LEU A 125 28.83 -16.61 18.36
N PHE A 126 29.31 -15.50 18.92
CA PHE A 126 28.62 -14.21 18.96
C PHE A 126 29.57 -13.11 18.51
N TYR A 127 29.12 -12.22 17.63
CA TYR A 127 29.92 -11.09 17.14
C TYR A 127 29.03 -9.96 16.63
N LEU A 128 29.59 -8.74 16.53
CA LEU A 128 28.92 -7.62 15.87
C LEU A 128 29.09 -7.75 14.36
N ALA A 129 28.01 -7.51 13.62
CA ALA A 129 28.08 -7.30 12.18
C ALA A 129 28.94 -6.07 11.85
N GLU A 130 29.28 -5.90 10.58
CA GLU A 130 30.14 -4.78 10.11
C GLU A 130 29.59 -3.39 10.46
N ASN A 131 28.26 -3.27 10.62
CA ASN A 131 27.60 -2.04 11.07
C ASN A 131 27.87 -1.67 12.54
N GLY A 132 28.49 -2.57 13.33
CA GLY A 132 28.81 -2.35 14.74
C GLY A 132 27.62 -2.33 15.70
N VAL A 133 26.42 -2.71 15.23
CA VAL A 133 25.17 -2.65 16.02
C VAL A 133 24.50 -4.02 16.10
N THR A 134 24.40 -4.72 14.98
CA THR A 134 23.68 -6.00 14.89
C THR A 134 24.47 -7.12 15.57
N CYS A 135 23.85 -7.81 16.52
CA CYS A 135 24.44 -8.98 17.16
C CYS A 135 24.12 -10.24 16.35
N LYS A 136 25.17 -10.93 15.87
CA LYS A 136 25.09 -12.15 15.06
C LYS A 136 25.53 -13.38 15.84
N CYS A 137 24.87 -14.50 15.59
CA CYS A 137 25.11 -15.79 16.24
C CYS A 137 24.69 -16.99 15.37
N GLU A 138 24.96 -16.95 14.05
CA GLU A 138 24.52 -18.02 13.13
C GLU A 138 25.10 -19.40 13.47
N ASN A 139 26.26 -19.43 14.15
CA ASN A 139 26.96 -20.64 14.55
C ASN A 139 26.60 -21.13 15.97
N ALA A 140 25.79 -20.38 16.72
CA ALA A 140 25.38 -20.74 18.07
C ALA A 140 24.20 -21.73 18.06
N ASN A 141 24.06 -22.51 19.13
CA ASN A 141 22.84 -23.26 19.40
C ASN A 141 21.84 -22.39 20.15
N VAL A 142 20.56 -22.72 20.03
CA VAL A 142 19.50 -22.04 20.79
C VAL A 142 19.75 -22.19 22.29
N GLY A 143 19.77 -21.06 23.02
CA GLY A 143 20.05 -20.98 24.45
C GLY A 143 21.52 -20.84 24.81
N ASP A 144 22.43 -20.88 23.83
CA ASP A 144 23.83 -20.51 24.07
C ASP A 144 23.91 -19.05 24.52
N ILE A 145 24.83 -18.79 25.45
CA ILE A 145 25.13 -17.45 25.98
C ILE A 145 26.52 -17.05 25.54
N GLY A 146 26.66 -15.84 24.99
CA GLY A 146 27.95 -15.29 24.60
C GLY A 146 28.06 -13.81 24.92
N VAL A 147 29.30 -13.31 24.95
CA VAL A 147 29.60 -11.90 25.24
C VAL A 147 30.17 -11.24 24.00
N ASN A 148 29.62 -10.07 23.67
CA ASN A 148 30.05 -9.25 22.56
C ASN A 148 30.14 -7.79 23.05
N ASP A 149 31.33 -7.18 22.96
CA ASP A 149 31.66 -5.87 23.54
C ASP A 149 31.21 -5.67 25.01
N GLY A 150 31.34 -6.74 25.81
CA GLY A 150 30.98 -6.73 27.23
C GLY A 150 29.48 -6.85 27.52
N ILE A 151 28.65 -7.01 26.48
CA ILE A 151 27.21 -7.28 26.61
C ILE A 151 26.97 -8.77 26.44
N GLU A 152 26.24 -9.37 27.37
CA GLU A 152 25.82 -10.76 27.31
C GLU A 152 24.56 -10.90 26.43
N TYR A 153 24.60 -11.85 25.49
CA TYR A 153 23.51 -12.18 24.58
C TYR A 153 23.16 -13.66 24.68
N GLU A 154 21.87 -13.95 24.56
CA GLU A 154 21.38 -15.32 24.35
C GLU A 154 20.96 -15.53 22.89
N ALA A 155 21.43 -16.62 22.27
CA ALA A 155 20.95 -17.03 20.96
C ALA A 155 19.53 -17.59 21.07
N VAL A 156 18.56 -16.95 20.41
CA VAL A 156 17.16 -17.34 20.47
C VAL A 156 16.63 -17.78 19.10
N ASN A 157 15.82 -18.83 19.10
CA ASN A 157 14.90 -19.09 18.00
C ASN A 157 13.54 -18.44 18.29
N ARG A 158 12.58 -18.59 17.36
CA ARG A 158 11.24 -18.01 17.49
C ARG A 158 10.53 -18.41 18.80
N THR A 159 10.61 -19.67 19.19
CA THR A 159 9.93 -20.20 20.39
C THR A 159 10.51 -19.60 21.67
N LEU A 160 11.83 -19.58 21.79
CA LEU A 160 12.50 -19.03 22.96
C LEU A 160 12.33 -17.51 23.03
N LEU A 161 12.33 -16.82 21.88
CA LEU A 161 12.06 -15.37 21.83
C LEU A 161 10.65 -15.03 22.32
N ILE A 162 9.62 -15.80 21.91
CA ILE A 162 8.25 -15.67 22.46
C ILE A 162 8.27 -15.85 23.98
N GLN A 163 8.94 -16.89 24.47
CA GLN A 163 9.01 -17.16 25.90
C GLN A 163 9.62 -15.97 26.66
N ARG A 164 10.76 -15.44 26.20
CA ARG A 164 11.42 -14.28 26.83
C ARG A 164 10.58 -13.00 26.77
N ARG A 165 9.87 -12.78 25.65
CA ARG A 165 8.89 -11.69 25.53
C ARG A 165 7.79 -11.83 26.59
N ASP A 166 7.20 -13.01 26.74
CA ASP A 166 6.07 -13.26 27.65
C ASP A 166 6.49 -13.20 29.13
N GLU A 167 7.75 -13.52 29.42
CA GLU A 167 8.39 -13.33 30.73
C GLU A 167 8.74 -11.86 31.03
N GLY A 168 8.60 -10.95 30.05
CA GLY A 168 8.94 -9.53 30.20
C GLY A 168 10.44 -9.27 30.25
N ALA A 169 11.26 -10.14 29.63
CA ALA A 169 12.70 -10.01 29.62
C ALA A 169 13.19 -8.76 28.85
N ASP A 170 14.46 -8.41 29.08
CA ASP A 170 15.19 -7.42 28.30
C ASP A 170 15.57 -8.03 26.94
N LEU A 171 14.77 -7.74 25.92
CA LEU A 171 14.96 -8.25 24.56
C LEU A 171 16.11 -7.55 23.83
N THR A 172 16.78 -6.57 24.44
CA THR A 172 18.05 -6.04 23.93
C THR A 172 19.23 -6.98 24.20
N ARG A 173 19.01 -8.05 24.98
CA ARG A 173 19.99 -9.07 25.40
C ARG A 173 19.85 -10.40 24.64
N VAL A 174 19.16 -10.40 23.49
CA VAL A 174 19.06 -11.59 22.65
C VAL A 174 19.71 -11.39 21.29
N CYS A 175 20.19 -12.47 20.70
CA CYS A 175 20.64 -12.56 19.33
C CYS A 175 19.66 -13.41 18.52
N THR A 176 19.15 -12.85 17.42
CA THR A 176 18.02 -13.40 16.65
C THR A 176 18.42 -14.08 15.34
N SER A 177 19.72 -14.31 15.10
CA SER A 177 20.20 -14.94 13.85
C SER A 177 19.53 -16.28 13.50
N LEU A 178 18.98 -16.98 14.50
CA LEU A 178 18.30 -18.27 14.36
C LEU A 178 16.78 -18.15 14.15
N VAL A 179 16.26 -16.93 13.94
CA VAL A 179 14.82 -16.65 13.73
C VAL A 179 14.54 -16.42 12.25
N THR A 180 13.60 -17.18 11.69
CA THR A 180 13.17 -17.07 10.28
C THR A 180 11.77 -16.47 10.11
N TYR A 181 10.91 -16.53 11.13
CA TYR A 181 9.56 -15.99 11.13
C TYR A 181 9.35 -15.10 12.35
N MET A 182 8.99 -13.83 12.11
CA MET A 182 8.67 -12.85 13.15
C MET A 182 7.20 -12.41 13.10
N ASN A 183 6.37 -13.08 12.30
CA ASN A 183 4.95 -12.80 12.23
C ASN A 183 4.29 -12.78 13.61
N GLN A 184 3.50 -11.75 13.89
CA GLN A 184 2.77 -11.53 15.15
C GLN A 184 3.65 -11.51 16.42
N MET A 185 4.96 -11.29 16.33
CA MET A 185 5.86 -11.35 17.49
C MET A 185 5.46 -10.38 18.62
N PHE A 186 4.88 -9.23 18.31
CA PHE A 186 4.40 -8.24 19.29
C PHE A 186 2.96 -7.80 19.02
N PHE A 187 2.18 -8.65 18.35
CA PHE A 187 0.77 -8.39 18.03
C PHE A 187 -0.05 -8.10 19.28
N ASN A 188 -0.78 -6.97 19.28
CA ASN A 188 -1.57 -6.48 20.41
C ASN A 188 -0.76 -6.28 21.70
N ASN A 189 0.55 -6.11 21.61
CA ASN A 189 1.36 -5.74 22.75
C ASN A 189 1.38 -4.20 22.91
N TYR A 190 0.31 -3.67 23.51
CA TYR A 190 0.07 -2.24 23.67
C TYR A 190 1.11 -1.46 24.48
N SER A 191 2.10 -2.11 25.08
CA SER A 191 3.17 -1.46 25.83
C SER A 191 4.57 -1.73 25.28
N PHE A 192 4.71 -2.60 24.27
CA PHE A 192 6.03 -2.94 23.73
C PHE A 192 6.66 -1.75 23.00
N ASN A 193 7.87 -1.37 23.43
CA ASN A 193 8.67 -0.31 22.82
C ASN A 193 10.18 -0.45 23.15
N GLN A 194 10.68 -1.69 23.34
CA GLN A 194 12.09 -1.92 23.67
C GLN A 194 13.00 -1.65 22.45
N PRO A 195 14.24 -1.13 22.64
CA PRO A 195 15.13 -0.76 21.54
C PRO A 195 15.86 -1.98 20.95
N ILE A 196 15.15 -2.73 20.11
CA ILE A 196 15.61 -3.98 19.48
C ILE A 196 16.34 -3.77 18.14
N GLY A 197 16.89 -2.58 17.91
CA GLY A 197 17.63 -2.27 16.68
C GLY A 197 18.89 -3.12 16.48
N ASN A 198 19.38 -3.75 17.55
CA ASN A 198 20.55 -4.65 17.54
C ASN A 198 20.24 -6.08 17.06
N TRP A 199 18.97 -6.39 16.79
CA TRP A 199 18.57 -7.71 16.31
C TRP A 199 19.11 -8.00 14.92
N ASP A 200 19.54 -9.26 14.72
CA ASP A 200 19.83 -9.81 13.41
C ASP A 200 18.53 -10.37 12.80
N VAL A 201 18.01 -9.68 11.79
CA VAL A 201 16.81 -10.11 11.05
C VAL A 201 17.14 -10.58 9.63
N SER A 202 18.43 -10.76 9.30
CA SER A 202 18.88 -11.13 7.95
C SER A 202 18.34 -12.49 7.47
N ASN A 203 17.92 -13.38 8.38
CA ASN A 203 17.30 -14.67 8.04
C ASN A 203 15.76 -14.64 8.06
N VAL A 204 15.13 -13.50 8.36
CA VAL A 204 13.67 -13.40 8.50
C VAL A 204 13.01 -13.27 7.13
N ILE A 205 11.96 -14.07 6.92
CA ILE A 205 11.20 -14.13 5.65
C ILE A 205 9.81 -13.50 5.79
N ASP A 206 9.25 -13.47 7.00
CA ASP A 206 7.88 -13.05 7.29
C ASP A 206 7.82 -12.16 8.55
N MET A 207 7.32 -10.93 8.37
CA MET A 207 7.09 -9.93 9.41
C MET A 207 5.61 -9.52 9.54
N GLU A 208 4.69 -10.33 9.02
CA GLU A 208 3.24 -10.07 9.06
C GLU A 208 2.78 -9.73 10.49
N LEU A 209 2.09 -8.59 10.67
CA LEU A 209 1.46 -8.15 11.92
C LEU A 209 2.43 -7.99 13.11
N MET A 210 3.75 -7.93 12.88
CA MET A 210 4.76 -8.02 13.93
C MET A 210 4.54 -7.00 15.06
N PHE A 211 4.20 -5.75 14.74
CA PHE A 211 4.00 -4.66 15.71
C PHE A 211 2.57 -4.12 15.74
N GLN A 212 1.60 -4.78 15.11
CA GLN A 212 0.23 -4.27 15.08
C GLN A 212 -0.29 -3.96 16.50
N ASN A 213 -0.91 -2.79 16.66
CA ASN A 213 -1.46 -2.28 17.91
C ASN A 213 -0.44 -2.14 19.06
N SER A 214 0.86 -2.03 18.75
CA SER A 214 1.91 -1.75 19.75
C SER A 214 2.27 -0.26 19.84
N GLN A 215 3.04 0.11 20.87
CA GLN A 215 3.60 1.45 21.02
C GLN A 215 5.01 1.57 20.41
N PHE A 216 5.38 0.61 19.55
CA PHE A 216 6.73 0.51 19.03
C PHE A 216 7.08 1.71 18.15
N ASN A 217 8.16 2.40 18.51
CA ASN A 217 8.72 3.54 17.78
C ASN A 217 10.23 3.68 18.06
N GLN A 218 10.96 2.58 17.98
CA GLN A 218 12.42 2.53 18.19
C GLN A 218 13.17 2.40 16.85
N PRO A 219 14.40 2.94 16.75
CA PRO A 219 15.19 2.86 15.53
C PRO A 219 15.52 1.41 15.17
N ILE A 220 15.31 1.08 13.90
CA ILE A 220 15.55 -0.23 13.28
C ILE A 220 16.21 -0.07 11.91
N GLU A 221 16.96 1.03 11.72
CA GLU A 221 17.65 1.36 10.46
C GLU A 221 18.71 0.33 10.05
N TYR A 222 19.26 -0.43 11.00
CA TYR A 222 20.29 -1.46 10.73
C TYR A 222 19.72 -2.86 10.46
N TRP A 223 18.39 -3.00 10.42
CA TRP A 223 17.77 -4.28 10.07
C TRP A 223 18.00 -4.60 8.60
N ASP A 224 18.61 -5.75 8.34
CA ASP A 224 18.71 -6.34 7.01
C ASP A 224 17.41 -7.11 6.70
N VAL A 225 16.49 -6.45 6.00
CA VAL A 225 15.20 -7.04 5.60
C VAL A 225 15.23 -7.63 4.19
N SER A 226 16.41 -7.80 3.58
CA SER A 226 16.56 -8.22 2.19
C SER A 226 15.94 -9.60 1.89
N ASN A 227 15.75 -10.47 2.89
CA ASN A 227 15.10 -11.78 2.73
C ASN A 227 13.59 -11.77 3.03
N VAL A 228 13.02 -10.65 3.47
CA VAL A 228 11.61 -10.55 3.82
C VAL A 228 10.74 -10.53 2.57
N THR A 229 9.71 -11.36 2.55
CA THR A 229 8.75 -11.46 1.43
C THR A 229 7.35 -10.95 1.79
N ASP A 230 7.01 -10.91 3.08
CA ASP A 230 5.71 -10.48 3.61
C ASP A 230 5.86 -9.47 4.76
N MET A 231 5.33 -8.26 4.56
CA MET A 231 5.30 -7.16 5.55
C MET A 231 3.86 -6.73 5.88
N ARG A 232 2.87 -7.58 5.63
CA ARG A 232 1.45 -7.24 5.84
C ARG A 232 1.21 -6.70 7.23
N SER A 233 0.64 -5.50 7.32
CA SER A 233 0.19 -4.89 8.57
C SER A 233 1.25 -4.83 9.69
N MET A 234 2.54 -4.83 9.33
CA MET A 234 3.65 -4.86 10.28
C MET A 234 3.54 -3.73 11.32
N PHE A 235 3.18 -2.52 10.90
CA PHE A 235 3.05 -1.31 11.72
C PHE A 235 1.61 -0.78 11.81
N LEU A 236 0.60 -1.63 11.60
CA LEU A 236 -0.81 -1.23 11.70
C LEU A 236 -1.15 -0.68 13.10
N ASN A 237 -1.71 0.54 13.14
CA ASN A 237 -2.10 1.25 14.35
C ASN A 237 -0.95 1.40 15.36
N THR A 238 0.18 1.93 14.88
CA THR A 238 1.38 2.19 15.68
C THR A 238 1.82 3.65 15.58
N PRO A 239 2.52 4.19 16.59
CA PRO A 239 3.15 5.51 16.51
C PRO A 239 4.47 5.50 15.72
N PHE A 240 4.81 4.40 15.03
CA PHE A 240 6.09 4.20 14.37
C PHE A 240 6.36 5.28 13.31
N ASN A 241 7.49 5.97 13.42
CA ASN A 241 7.90 7.02 12.49
C ASN A 241 9.43 7.15 12.40
N GLN A 242 10.15 6.02 12.43
CA GLN A 242 11.62 5.97 12.39
C GLN A 242 12.14 5.79 10.96
N PRO A 243 13.39 6.23 10.66
CA PRO A 243 13.95 6.10 9.32
C PRO A 243 14.17 4.63 8.94
N ILE A 244 13.56 4.22 7.83
CA ILE A 244 13.69 2.89 7.22
C ILE A 244 13.90 2.98 5.69
N GLY A 245 14.24 4.17 5.19
CA GLY A 245 14.41 4.41 3.76
C GLY A 245 15.58 3.63 3.14
N ASN A 246 16.50 3.14 3.98
CA ASN A 246 17.65 2.33 3.58
C ASN A 246 17.37 0.82 3.52
N TRP A 247 16.17 0.39 3.87
CA TRP A 247 15.79 -1.03 3.79
C TRP A 247 15.76 -1.53 2.34
N ASP A 248 16.38 -2.68 2.12
CA ASP A 248 16.22 -3.44 0.87
C ASP A 248 14.92 -4.24 0.91
N VAL A 249 13.88 -3.71 0.27
CA VAL A 249 12.56 -4.36 0.17
C VAL A 249 12.35 -5.07 -1.17
N SER A 250 13.41 -5.30 -1.95
CA SER A 250 13.33 -5.83 -3.32
C SER A 250 12.72 -7.23 -3.39
N ASN A 251 12.76 -8.03 -2.32
CA ASN A 251 12.12 -9.36 -2.25
C ASN A 251 10.70 -9.34 -1.68
N VAL A 252 10.18 -8.19 -1.23
CA VAL A 252 8.84 -8.08 -0.65
C VAL A 252 7.79 -8.20 -1.76
N THR A 253 6.82 -9.09 -1.54
CA THR A 253 5.71 -9.31 -2.47
C THR A 253 4.38 -8.77 -1.96
N ASN A 254 4.25 -8.57 -0.63
CA ASN A 254 3.03 -8.10 0.02
C ASN A 254 3.30 -7.04 1.08
N MET A 255 2.75 -5.84 0.88
CA MET A 255 2.83 -4.70 1.81
C MET A 255 1.45 -4.26 2.34
N GLY A 256 0.42 -5.11 2.18
CA GLY A 256 -0.95 -4.78 2.53
C GLY A 256 -1.08 -4.31 3.98
N GLY A 257 -1.59 -3.09 4.18
CA GLY A 257 -1.84 -2.50 5.49
C GLY A 257 -0.60 -2.14 6.31
N MET A 258 0.62 -2.22 5.75
CA MET A 258 1.88 -2.07 6.50
C MET A 258 1.89 -0.85 7.43
N PHE A 259 1.39 0.31 6.99
CA PHE A 259 1.33 1.56 7.76
C PHE A 259 -0.09 2.07 8.00
N ARG A 260 -1.10 1.20 7.91
CA ARG A 260 -2.49 1.59 8.13
C ARG A 260 -2.67 2.15 9.55
N HIS A 261 -3.33 3.30 9.67
CA HIS A 261 -3.49 4.07 10.92
C HIS A 261 -2.17 4.34 11.68
N SER A 262 -1.05 4.41 10.96
CA SER A 262 0.27 4.75 11.52
C SER A 262 0.59 6.24 11.40
N GLN A 263 1.47 6.73 12.27
CA GLN A 263 2.04 8.09 12.20
C GLN A 263 3.23 8.18 11.21
N PHE A 264 3.52 7.10 10.49
CA PHE A 264 4.67 7.01 9.59
C PHE A 264 4.62 8.06 8.46
N ASN A 265 5.68 8.85 8.34
CA ASN A 265 5.84 9.86 7.29
C ASN A 265 7.31 10.08 6.91
N GLN A 266 8.14 9.02 6.97
CA GLN A 266 9.55 9.07 6.59
C GLN A 266 9.76 8.81 5.09
N PRO A 267 10.85 9.32 4.48
CA PRO A 267 11.13 9.10 3.07
C PRO A 267 11.42 7.62 2.78
N ILE A 268 10.66 7.06 1.83
CA ILE A 268 10.79 5.68 1.31
C ILE A 268 10.75 5.65 -0.23
N GLY A 269 10.98 6.81 -0.87
CA GLY A 269 10.91 6.94 -2.33
C GLY A 269 11.95 6.10 -3.09
N ASP A 270 13.03 5.70 -2.41
CA ASP A 270 14.13 4.91 -2.96
C ASP A 270 13.92 3.39 -2.85
N TRP A 271 12.82 2.94 -2.23
CA TRP A 271 12.49 1.52 -2.14
C TRP A 271 12.26 0.89 -3.52
N ASP A 272 12.88 -0.27 -3.76
CA ASP A 272 12.55 -1.12 -4.90
C ASP A 272 11.32 -1.98 -4.60
N VAL A 273 10.16 -1.49 -5.04
CA VAL A 273 8.87 -2.19 -4.90
C VAL A 273 8.51 -3.03 -6.12
N GLY A 274 9.46 -3.30 -7.03
CA GLY A 274 9.22 -3.95 -8.32
C GLY A 274 8.63 -5.36 -8.25
N ASN A 275 8.80 -6.07 -7.13
CA ASN A 275 8.24 -7.40 -6.88
C ASN A 275 6.94 -7.38 -6.06
N VAL A 276 6.48 -6.20 -5.60
CA VAL A 276 5.26 -6.08 -4.81
C VAL A 276 4.04 -6.31 -5.70
N THR A 277 3.15 -7.20 -5.26
CA THR A 277 1.90 -7.53 -5.96
C THR A 277 0.66 -6.96 -5.28
N THR A 278 0.75 -6.68 -3.97
CA THR A 278 -0.39 -6.23 -3.13
C THR A 278 0.02 -5.05 -2.24
N MET A 279 -0.69 -3.92 -2.39
CA MET A 279 -0.52 -2.70 -1.58
C MET A 279 -1.83 -2.26 -0.92
N ASP A 280 -2.79 -3.17 -0.76
CA ASP A 280 -4.10 -2.88 -0.19
C ASP A 280 -3.98 -2.20 1.17
N MET A 281 -4.66 -1.07 1.35
CA MET A 281 -4.71 -0.30 2.60
C MET A 281 -3.34 0.11 3.17
N MET A 282 -2.24 0.06 2.40
CA MET A 282 -0.88 0.27 2.94
C MET A 282 -0.74 1.56 3.77
N PHE A 283 -1.41 2.64 3.36
CA PHE A 283 -1.40 3.96 3.99
C PHE A 283 -2.80 4.43 4.44
N ASP A 284 -3.78 3.53 4.57
CA ASP A 284 -5.15 3.87 5.03
C ASP A 284 -5.10 4.58 6.38
N GLY A 285 -5.61 5.81 6.47
CA GLY A 285 -5.66 6.59 7.69
C GLY A 285 -4.30 6.97 8.25
N SER A 286 -3.24 6.96 7.43
CA SER A 286 -1.89 7.36 7.83
C SER A 286 -1.59 8.84 7.54
N GLU A 287 -0.57 9.36 8.22
CA GLU A 287 -0.02 10.71 7.99
C GLU A 287 0.97 10.78 6.80
N PHE A 288 1.12 9.68 6.05
CA PHE A 288 2.11 9.56 5.00
C PHE A 288 1.82 10.50 3.82
N ASN A 289 2.80 11.35 3.49
CA ASN A 289 2.71 12.27 2.35
C ASN A 289 4.07 12.53 1.69
N GLN A 290 4.97 11.53 1.69
CA GLN A 290 6.30 11.63 1.06
C GLN A 290 6.25 11.24 -0.43
N PRO A 291 7.19 11.76 -1.26
CA PRO A 291 7.23 11.45 -2.67
C PRO A 291 7.56 9.98 -2.92
N ILE A 292 6.67 9.30 -3.66
CA ILE A 292 6.79 7.89 -4.10
C ILE A 292 6.55 7.74 -5.62
N GLY A 293 6.58 8.84 -6.37
CA GLY A 293 6.30 8.85 -7.81
C GLY A 293 7.30 8.05 -8.64
N ASN A 294 8.47 7.72 -8.09
CA ASN A 294 9.52 6.93 -8.75
C ASN A 294 9.36 5.41 -8.56
N TRP A 295 8.41 4.96 -7.74
CA TRP A 295 8.17 3.55 -7.52
C TRP A 295 7.77 2.82 -8.81
N ASN A 296 8.39 1.66 -9.05
CA ASN A 296 7.96 0.75 -10.10
C ASN A 296 6.83 -0.16 -9.60
N VAL A 297 5.58 0.24 -9.89
CA VAL A 297 4.38 -0.52 -9.47
C VAL A 297 3.83 -1.47 -10.55
N SER A 298 4.60 -1.78 -11.59
CA SER A 298 4.11 -2.57 -12.74
C SER A 298 3.65 -3.99 -12.41
N SER A 299 4.12 -4.54 -11.27
CA SER A 299 3.77 -5.88 -10.79
C SER A 299 2.56 -5.88 -9.84
N VAL A 300 2.10 -4.70 -9.41
CA VAL A 300 1.00 -4.58 -8.46
C VAL A 300 -0.31 -4.91 -9.15
N THR A 301 -1.10 -5.78 -8.51
CA THR A 301 -2.41 -6.21 -9.00
C THR A 301 -3.56 -5.69 -8.14
N SER A 302 -3.29 -5.32 -6.88
CA SER A 302 -4.27 -4.81 -5.92
C SER A 302 -3.75 -3.61 -5.13
N MET A 303 -4.49 -2.49 -5.20
CA MET A 303 -4.22 -1.22 -4.49
C MET A 303 -5.46 -0.69 -3.76
N GLY A 304 -6.37 -1.58 -3.38
CA GLY A 304 -7.64 -1.23 -2.74
C GLY A 304 -7.41 -0.46 -1.44
N GLY A 305 -7.92 0.76 -1.37
CA GLY A 305 -7.86 1.61 -0.19
C GLY A 305 -6.45 2.04 0.18
N MET A 306 -5.46 1.94 -0.72
CA MET A 306 -4.05 2.24 -0.42
C MET A 306 -3.88 3.57 0.33
N PHE A 307 -4.61 4.61 -0.05
CA PHE A 307 -4.59 5.93 0.58
C PHE A 307 -5.92 6.33 1.25
N TYR A 308 -6.83 5.39 1.50
CA TYR A 308 -8.15 5.68 2.10
C TYR A 308 -8.01 6.54 3.37
N ASN A 309 -8.78 7.62 3.49
CA ASN A 309 -8.77 8.49 4.67
C ASN A 309 -7.36 9.02 5.09
N SER A 310 -6.43 9.14 4.13
CA SER A 310 -5.07 9.67 4.37
C SER A 310 -4.93 11.13 3.91
N VAL A 311 -3.81 11.76 4.29
CA VAL A 311 -3.43 13.12 3.87
C VAL A 311 -2.67 13.18 2.54
N PHE A 312 -2.51 12.03 1.86
CA PHE A 312 -1.66 11.89 0.68
C PHE A 312 -2.11 12.75 -0.50
N ASN A 313 -1.18 13.50 -1.09
CA ASN A 313 -1.42 14.32 -2.29
C ASN A 313 -0.15 14.50 -3.15
N GLN A 314 0.70 13.48 -3.23
CA GLN A 314 1.93 13.53 -4.05
C GLN A 314 1.70 13.05 -5.47
N THR A 315 2.56 13.48 -6.39
CA THR A 315 2.48 13.12 -7.82
C THR A 315 2.83 11.65 -8.04
N ILE A 316 1.89 10.92 -8.65
CA ILE A 316 2.00 9.48 -8.98
C ILE A 316 1.54 9.18 -10.42
N GLY A 317 1.37 10.23 -11.26
CA GLY A 317 0.89 10.08 -12.64
C GLY A 317 1.78 9.19 -13.52
N ASN A 318 3.06 9.04 -13.18
CA ASN A 318 4.02 8.23 -13.92
C ASN A 318 3.97 6.73 -13.58
N TRP A 319 3.12 6.31 -12.63
CA TRP A 319 3.00 4.91 -12.27
C TRP A 319 2.43 4.07 -13.42
N ASN A 320 3.07 2.93 -13.70
CA ASN A 320 2.52 1.92 -14.58
C ASN A 320 1.53 1.03 -13.81
N VAL A 321 0.24 1.36 -13.89
CA VAL A 321 -0.84 0.63 -13.21
C VAL A 321 -1.52 -0.43 -14.10
N GLY A 322 -0.94 -0.75 -15.27
CA GLY A 322 -1.57 -1.64 -16.26
C GLY A 322 -1.87 -3.06 -15.77
N SER A 323 -1.20 -3.53 -14.71
CA SER A 323 -1.48 -4.85 -14.10
C SER A 323 -2.55 -4.81 -13.00
N VAL A 324 -3.00 -3.62 -12.59
CA VAL A 324 -3.93 -3.45 -11.46
C VAL A 324 -5.33 -3.86 -11.87
N THR A 325 -5.97 -4.69 -11.05
CA THR A 325 -7.35 -5.15 -11.26
C THR A 325 -8.32 -4.60 -10.22
N TYR A 326 -7.81 -4.12 -9.08
CA TYR A 326 -8.60 -3.71 -7.91
C TYR A 326 -8.13 -2.35 -7.35
N MET A 327 -8.98 -1.31 -7.47
CA MET A 327 -8.72 0.08 -7.03
C MET A 327 -9.82 0.63 -6.09
N LYS A 328 -10.60 -0.25 -5.46
CA LYS A 328 -11.67 0.13 -4.54
C LYS A 328 -11.16 1.14 -3.51
N ARG A 329 -11.82 2.29 -3.38
CA ARG A 329 -11.60 3.33 -2.35
C ARG A 329 -10.17 3.85 -2.25
N MET A 330 -9.35 3.68 -3.29
CA MET A 330 -7.92 4.03 -3.26
C MET A 330 -7.68 5.44 -2.74
N PHE A 331 -8.50 6.42 -3.15
CA PHE A 331 -8.38 7.83 -2.75
C PHE A 331 -9.59 8.36 -1.97
N CYS A 332 -10.49 7.50 -1.47
CA CYS A 332 -11.66 8.03 -0.78
C CYS A 332 -11.31 8.75 0.52
N SER A 333 -11.95 9.90 0.76
CA SER A 333 -11.70 10.79 1.89
C SER A 333 -10.25 11.31 1.97
N THR A 334 -9.64 11.56 0.81
CA THR A 334 -8.28 12.15 0.71
C THR A 334 -8.32 13.55 0.11
N PRO A 335 -7.29 14.40 0.34
CA PRO A 335 -7.12 15.66 -0.37
C PRO A 335 -6.56 15.48 -1.80
N PHE A 336 -6.43 14.25 -2.29
CA PHE A 336 -5.76 13.93 -3.55
C PHE A 336 -6.40 14.64 -4.76
N ASN A 337 -5.58 15.35 -5.53
CA ASN A 337 -6.01 16.02 -6.74
C ASN A 337 -4.88 16.13 -7.80
N GLN A 338 -4.03 15.11 -7.88
CA GLN A 338 -2.90 15.06 -8.82
C GLN A 338 -3.29 14.43 -10.17
N PRO A 339 -2.62 14.81 -11.28
CA PRO A 339 -2.94 14.26 -12.59
C PRO A 339 -2.58 12.76 -12.67
N ILE A 340 -3.56 11.96 -13.08
CA ILE A 340 -3.47 10.50 -13.29
C ILE A 340 -4.19 10.07 -14.60
N GLY A 341 -4.45 11.04 -15.49
CA GLY A 341 -5.16 10.79 -16.74
C GLY A 341 -4.44 9.79 -17.66
N ASP A 342 -3.12 9.70 -17.56
CA ASP A 342 -2.27 8.83 -18.37
C ASP A 342 -2.20 7.37 -17.87
N TRP A 343 -2.88 7.05 -16.76
CA TRP A 343 -2.94 5.69 -16.24
C TRP A 343 -3.68 4.74 -17.20
N ASP A 344 -3.06 3.60 -17.49
CA ASP A 344 -3.72 2.48 -18.15
C ASP A 344 -4.54 1.68 -17.14
N VAL A 345 -5.85 1.95 -17.09
CA VAL A 345 -6.81 1.27 -16.20
C VAL A 345 -7.58 0.14 -16.89
N SER A 346 -7.16 -0.29 -18.09
CA SER A 346 -7.93 -1.22 -18.92
C SER A 346 -8.17 -2.59 -18.25
N ASN A 347 -7.33 -2.98 -17.29
CA ASN A 347 -7.47 -4.24 -16.55
C ASN A 347 -8.25 -4.11 -15.23
N VAL A 348 -8.64 -2.89 -14.84
CA VAL A 348 -9.37 -2.66 -13.59
C VAL A 348 -10.80 -3.17 -13.71
N THR A 349 -11.23 -3.97 -12.73
CA THR A 349 -12.59 -4.53 -12.66
C THR A 349 -13.45 -3.89 -11.56
N ASN A 350 -12.82 -3.30 -10.55
CA ASN A 350 -13.49 -2.70 -9.39
C ASN A 350 -12.94 -1.30 -9.06
N MET A 351 -13.81 -0.29 -9.19
CA MET A 351 -13.53 1.11 -8.86
C MET A 351 -14.49 1.66 -7.77
N ASP A 352 -15.09 0.79 -6.96
CA ASP A 352 -16.01 1.18 -5.87
C ASP A 352 -15.39 2.28 -5.02
N GLY A 353 -16.03 3.44 -4.97
CA GLY A 353 -15.66 4.55 -4.11
C GLY A 353 -14.28 5.12 -4.38
N MET A 354 -13.64 4.88 -5.54
CA MET A 354 -12.25 5.30 -5.79
C MET A 354 -11.98 6.77 -5.41
N PHE A 355 -12.93 7.67 -5.70
CA PHE A 355 -12.85 9.11 -5.43
C PHE A 355 -13.96 9.63 -4.49
N CYS A 356 -14.54 8.81 -3.61
CA CYS A 356 -15.57 9.31 -2.70
C CYS A 356 -15.03 10.38 -1.72
N SER A 357 -15.80 11.44 -1.50
CA SER A 357 -15.46 12.55 -0.59
C SER A 357 -14.10 13.20 -0.89
N THR A 358 -13.76 13.38 -2.16
CA THR A 358 -12.47 13.96 -2.60
C THR A 358 -12.66 15.32 -3.31
N PRO A 359 -11.63 16.19 -3.30
CA PRO A 359 -11.57 17.37 -4.17
C PRO A 359 -11.10 17.03 -5.59
N PHE A 360 -10.90 15.75 -5.92
CA PHE A 360 -10.34 15.30 -7.20
C PHE A 360 -11.19 15.80 -8.38
N ASN A 361 -10.55 16.50 -9.31
CA ASN A 361 -11.20 17.05 -10.50
C ASN A 361 -10.26 17.10 -11.71
N GLN A 362 -9.35 16.13 -11.83
CA GLN A 362 -8.41 16.02 -12.94
C GLN A 362 -9.02 15.25 -14.13
N PRO A 363 -8.57 15.50 -15.37
CA PRO A 363 -9.11 14.81 -16.55
C PRO A 363 -8.75 13.32 -16.51
N ILE A 364 -9.79 12.48 -16.61
CA ILE A 364 -9.71 11.01 -16.70
C ILE A 364 -10.64 10.47 -17.81
N GLY A 365 -11.07 11.34 -18.73
CA GLY A 365 -12.03 11.01 -19.77
C GLY A 365 -11.52 9.99 -20.79
N ASP A 366 -10.19 9.84 -20.89
CA ASP A 366 -9.51 8.94 -21.83
C ASP A 366 -9.26 7.54 -21.26
N TRP A 367 -9.63 7.30 -20.00
CA TRP A 367 -9.54 5.98 -19.38
C TRP A 367 -10.40 4.92 -20.09
N ASP A 368 -9.80 3.76 -20.38
CA ASP A 368 -10.53 2.57 -20.79
C ASP A 368 -11.12 1.85 -19.57
N VAL A 369 -12.40 2.09 -19.30
CA VAL A 369 -13.15 1.45 -18.19
C VAL A 369 -13.96 0.23 -18.65
N SER A 370 -13.69 -0.32 -19.84
CA SER A 370 -14.53 -1.36 -20.45
C SER A 370 -14.57 -2.67 -19.65
N ASN A 371 -13.57 -2.97 -18.82
CA ASN A 371 -13.56 -4.16 -17.95
C ASN A 371 -14.13 -3.91 -16.55
N VAL A 372 -14.50 -2.67 -16.22
CA VAL A 372 -15.07 -2.33 -14.90
C VAL A 372 -16.48 -2.90 -14.78
N THR A 373 -16.72 -3.61 -13.68
CA THR A 373 -18.03 -4.19 -13.35
C THR A 373 -18.71 -3.50 -12.17
N ASN A 374 -17.93 -2.85 -11.29
CA ASN A 374 -18.43 -2.16 -10.10
C ASN A 374 -17.92 -0.71 -10.05
N MET A 375 -18.86 0.25 -10.10
CA MET A 375 -18.63 1.69 -9.93
C MET A 375 -19.45 2.27 -8.76
N ASP A 376 -19.84 1.42 -7.80
CA ASP A 376 -20.56 1.84 -6.58
C ASP A 376 -19.85 3.03 -5.94
N GLY A 377 -20.56 4.13 -5.79
CA GLY A 377 -20.13 5.28 -5.02
C GLY A 377 -18.85 5.98 -5.51
N MET A 378 -18.38 5.72 -6.74
CA MET A 378 -17.09 6.19 -7.25
C MET A 378 -16.85 7.70 -7.02
N PHE A 379 -17.90 8.53 -7.17
CA PHE A 379 -17.86 9.99 -7.01
C PHE A 379 -18.84 10.53 -5.95
N VAL A 380 -19.20 9.73 -4.93
CA VAL A 380 -20.04 10.19 -3.81
C VAL A 380 -19.40 11.40 -3.14
N SER A 381 -20.16 12.48 -2.94
CA SER A 381 -19.69 13.71 -2.28
C SER A 381 -18.40 14.29 -2.90
N SER A 382 -18.11 14.00 -4.17
CA SER A 382 -16.92 14.46 -4.87
C SER A 382 -17.13 15.80 -5.56
N GLN A 383 -16.06 16.57 -5.71
CA GLN A 383 -16.01 17.79 -6.53
C GLN A 383 -15.84 17.52 -8.02
N PHE A 384 -15.70 16.25 -8.42
CA PHE A 384 -15.44 15.83 -9.80
C PHE A 384 -16.54 16.31 -10.76
N ASN A 385 -16.14 16.97 -11.84
CA ASN A 385 -17.03 17.46 -12.90
C ASN A 385 -16.34 17.49 -14.28
N GLN A 386 -15.42 16.56 -14.54
CA GLN A 386 -14.75 16.42 -15.84
C GLN A 386 -15.55 15.52 -16.81
N PRO A 387 -15.40 15.71 -18.13
CA PRO A 387 -16.14 14.92 -19.11
C PRO A 387 -15.70 13.44 -19.09
N ILE A 388 -16.67 12.55 -18.88
CA ILE A 388 -16.53 11.08 -18.91
C ILE A 388 -17.58 10.41 -19.82
N GLY A 389 -18.23 11.19 -20.68
CA GLY A 389 -19.30 10.71 -21.55
C GLY A 389 -18.86 9.65 -22.58
N ASN A 390 -17.56 9.53 -22.83
CA ASN A 390 -16.97 8.57 -23.76
C ASN A 390 -16.64 7.21 -23.12
N TRP A 391 -16.78 7.08 -21.80
CA TRP A 391 -16.51 5.83 -21.10
C TRP A 391 -17.43 4.70 -21.57
N ASN A 392 -16.83 3.53 -21.81
CA ASN A 392 -17.57 2.30 -22.09
C ASN A 392 -17.95 1.61 -20.77
N VAL A 393 -19.13 1.93 -20.25
CA VAL A 393 -19.68 1.34 -19.01
C VAL A 393 -20.50 0.07 -19.24
N GLY A 394 -20.40 -0.55 -20.43
CA GLY A 394 -21.26 -1.66 -20.85
C GLY A 394 -21.18 -2.90 -19.95
N ASN A 395 -20.08 -3.11 -19.22
CA ASN A 395 -19.91 -4.25 -18.31
C ASN A 395 -20.27 -3.92 -16.85
N VAL A 396 -20.63 -2.67 -16.54
CA VAL A 396 -20.96 -2.25 -15.18
C VAL A 396 -22.33 -2.80 -14.79
N THR A 397 -22.39 -3.45 -13.62
CA THR A 397 -23.62 -4.03 -13.07
C THR A 397 -24.17 -3.27 -11.86
N ASP A 398 -23.31 -2.51 -11.17
CA ASP A 398 -23.65 -1.73 -9.98
C ASP A 398 -23.15 -0.28 -10.11
N MET A 399 -24.09 0.67 -10.03
CA MET A 399 -23.86 2.12 -10.02
C MET A 399 -24.53 2.79 -8.82
N GLN A 400 -24.83 2.05 -7.75
CA GLN A 400 -25.43 2.64 -6.56
C GLN A 400 -24.54 3.77 -6.03
N TRP A 401 -25.16 4.84 -5.52
CA TRP A 401 -24.47 6.01 -4.98
C TRP A 401 -23.52 6.78 -5.91
N MET A 402 -23.28 6.38 -7.17
CA MET A 402 -22.16 6.85 -7.99
C MET A 402 -21.94 8.38 -7.98
N PHE A 403 -23.01 9.18 -8.05
CA PHE A 403 -22.99 10.65 -8.01
C PHE A 403 -23.82 11.27 -6.87
N LYS A 404 -24.05 10.51 -5.79
CA LYS A 404 -24.77 11.01 -4.60
C LYS A 404 -24.02 12.20 -4.00
N ASN A 405 -24.72 13.31 -3.73
CA ASN A 405 -24.15 14.56 -3.22
C ASN A 405 -22.98 15.11 -4.07
N SER A 406 -22.89 14.74 -5.35
CA SER A 406 -21.80 15.15 -6.25
C SER A 406 -22.10 16.46 -6.98
N LEU A 407 -21.04 17.19 -7.37
CA LEU A 407 -21.13 18.34 -8.27
C LEU A 407 -21.16 17.96 -9.76
N PHE A 408 -21.09 16.67 -10.08
CA PHE A 408 -21.05 16.20 -11.45
C PHE A 408 -22.30 16.59 -12.25
N ASN A 409 -22.09 17.24 -13.40
CA ASN A 409 -23.16 17.64 -14.31
C ASN A 409 -22.73 17.58 -15.80
N GLN A 410 -21.87 16.63 -16.16
CA GLN A 410 -21.42 16.41 -17.54
C GLN A 410 -22.31 15.42 -18.29
N PRO A 411 -22.40 15.49 -19.64
CA PRO A 411 -23.27 14.61 -20.41
C PRO A 411 -22.79 13.15 -20.37
N ILE A 412 -23.69 12.25 -19.96
CA ILE A 412 -23.50 10.78 -19.90
C ILE A 412 -24.64 10.02 -20.59
N GLY A 413 -25.47 10.70 -21.36
CA GLY A 413 -26.64 10.11 -22.02
C GLY A 413 -26.31 9.02 -23.05
N ASN A 414 -25.05 8.94 -23.51
CA ASN A 414 -24.57 7.94 -24.45
C ASN A 414 -24.10 6.63 -23.79
N TRP A 415 -24.06 6.58 -22.46
CA TRP A 415 -23.65 5.38 -21.74
C TRP A 415 -24.58 4.20 -22.00
N ASN A 416 -23.99 3.03 -22.27
CA ASN A 416 -24.72 1.76 -22.31
C ASN A 416 -24.86 1.21 -20.90
N VAL A 417 -25.97 1.52 -20.23
CA VAL A 417 -26.28 1.05 -18.86
C VAL A 417 -27.10 -0.25 -18.84
N GLY A 418 -27.20 -0.96 -19.97
CA GLY A 418 -28.09 -2.11 -20.13
C GLY A 418 -27.80 -3.28 -19.19
N ASN A 419 -26.59 -3.40 -18.65
CA ASN A 419 -26.23 -4.44 -17.68
C ASN A 419 -26.37 -4.01 -16.21
N VAL A 420 -26.70 -2.74 -15.95
CA VAL A 420 -26.85 -2.23 -14.59
C VAL A 420 -28.13 -2.78 -13.97
N SER A 421 -28.03 -3.36 -12.79
CA SER A 421 -29.16 -3.93 -12.04
C SER A 421 -29.59 -3.05 -10.86
N ASN A 422 -28.68 -2.22 -10.35
CA ASN A 422 -28.86 -1.39 -9.16
C ASN A 422 -28.44 0.07 -9.44
N MET A 423 -29.39 1.00 -9.31
CA MET A 423 -29.18 2.45 -9.46
C MET A 423 -29.61 3.21 -8.19
N LYS A 424 -29.66 2.52 -7.04
CA LYS A 424 -30.05 3.11 -5.77
C LYS A 424 -29.23 4.37 -5.48
N GLU A 425 -29.94 5.46 -5.20
CA GLU A 425 -29.36 6.74 -4.76
C GLU A 425 -28.29 7.33 -5.71
N MET A 426 -28.24 6.91 -6.99
CA MET A 426 -27.19 7.33 -7.93
C MET A 426 -27.04 8.86 -8.03
N PHE A 427 -28.15 9.60 -8.00
CA PHE A 427 -28.20 11.08 -8.07
C PHE A 427 -28.86 11.72 -6.83
N TYR A 428 -28.85 11.04 -5.69
CA TYR A 428 -29.39 11.59 -4.44
C TYR A 428 -28.72 12.94 -4.13
N SER A 429 -29.50 14.01 -3.95
CA SER A 429 -29.05 15.38 -3.69
C SER A 429 -27.93 15.83 -4.64
N SER A 430 -27.98 15.40 -5.89
CA SER A 430 -27.05 15.78 -6.96
C SER A 430 -27.54 17.02 -7.72
N VAL A 431 -26.59 17.79 -8.26
CA VAL A 431 -26.85 18.89 -9.21
C VAL A 431 -27.04 18.42 -10.66
N PHE A 432 -26.91 17.11 -10.90
CA PHE A 432 -26.99 16.51 -12.23
C PHE A 432 -28.35 16.80 -12.90
N ASN A 433 -28.31 17.35 -14.11
CA ASN A 433 -29.50 17.66 -14.90
C ASN A 433 -29.27 17.49 -16.42
N GLN A 434 -28.47 16.50 -16.82
CA GLN A 434 -28.18 16.22 -18.23
C GLN A 434 -29.13 15.15 -18.81
N PRO A 435 -29.38 15.14 -20.14
CA PRO A 435 -30.28 14.17 -20.75
C PRO A 435 -29.78 12.72 -20.62
N ILE A 436 -30.63 11.86 -20.05
CA ILE A 436 -30.40 10.40 -19.89
C ILE A 436 -31.61 9.57 -20.35
N GLY A 437 -32.54 10.19 -21.09
CA GLY A 437 -33.79 9.54 -21.54
C GLY A 437 -33.59 8.37 -22.50
N ASN A 438 -32.39 8.21 -23.07
CA ASN A 438 -32.04 7.12 -24.00
C ASN A 438 -31.45 5.88 -23.31
N TRP A 439 -31.30 5.89 -21.98
CA TRP A 439 -30.78 4.75 -21.23
C TRP A 439 -31.73 3.55 -21.31
N ASN A 440 -31.15 2.36 -21.52
CA ASN A 440 -31.85 1.08 -21.44
C ASN A 440 -31.82 0.55 -20.00
N LEU A 441 -32.98 0.54 -19.33
CA LEU A 441 -33.09 0.15 -17.92
C LEU A 441 -33.74 -1.23 -17.71
N GLY A 442 -33.84 -2.05 -18.77
CA GLY A 442 -34.56 -3.33 -18.72
C GLY A 442 -34.03 -4.35 -17.69
N ASN A 443 -32.81 -4.19 -17.19
CA ASN A 443 -32.23 -5.03 -16.13
C ASN A 443 -32.26 -4.38 -14.73
N VAL A 444 -32.66 -3.11 -14.62
CA VAL A 444 -32.68 -2.39 -13.34
C VAL A 444 -33.84 -2.88 -12.50
N THR A 445 -33.55 -3.32 -11.27
CA THR A 445 -34.56 -3.80 -10.32
C THR A 445 -34.78 -2.83 -9.15
N ASN A 446 -33.77 -1.99 -8.85
CA ASN A 446 -33.75 -1.09 -7.70
C ASN A 446 -33.44 0.36 -8.11
N MET A 447 -34.41 1.27 -7.87
CA MET A 447 -34.29 2.72 -8.09
C MET A 447 -34.53 3.53 -6.82
N THR A 448 -34.40 2.91 -5.63
CA THR A 448 -34.62 3.59 -4.35
C THR A 448 -33.84 4.91 -4.29
N SER A 449 -34.56 6.01 -4.04
CA SER A 449 -34.01 7.35 -3.84
C SER A 449 -33.11 7.88 -4.97
N MET A 450 -33.23 7.36 -6.20
CA MET A 450 -32.33 7.70 -7.32
C MET A 450 -32.22 9.22 -7.55
N PHE A 451 -33.33 9.97 -7.47
CA PHE A 451 -33.40 11.43 -7.65
C PHE A 451 -33.93 12.17 -6.42
N ARG A 452 -33.83 11.56 -5.24
CA ARG A 452 -34.24 12.21 -3.99
C ARG A 452 -33.45 13.49 -3.80
N GLU A 453 -34.13 14.61 -3.51
CA GLU A 453 -33.54 15.93 -3.30
C GLU A 453 -32.73 16.46 -4.50
N ALA A 454 -32.86 15.84 -5.69
CA ALA A 454 -32.14 16.23 -6.89
C ALA A 454 -32.84 17.34 -7.68
N VAL A 455 -32.05 18.13 -8.40
CA VAL A 455 -32.54 19.18 -9.34
C VAL A 455 -32.93 18.63 -10.71
N PHE A 456 -32.74 17.33 -10.95
CA PHE A 456 -32.97 16.65 -12.22
C PHE A 456 -34.41 16.85 -12.72
N ASN A 457 -34.56 17.31 -13.96
CA ASN A 457 -35.85 17.56 -14.59
C ASN A 457 -35.82 17.30 -16.11
N GLN A 458 -35.07 16.30 -16.56
CA GLN A 458 -34.99 15.92 -17.98
C GLN A 458 -36.02 14.84 -18.36
N PRO A 459 -36.45 14.75 -19.63
CA PRO A 459 -37.41 13.73 -20.07
C PRO A 459 -36.87 12.31 -19.92
N ILE A 460 -37.60 11.47 -19.17
CA ILE A 460 -37.30 10.05 -18.91
C ILE A 460 -38.52 9.14 -19.15
N GLY A 461 -39.58 9.67 -19.78
CA GLY A 461 -40.83 8.94 -20.02
C GLY A 461 -40.71 7.73 -20.95
N ASN A 462 -39.58 7.59 -21.66
CA ASN A 462 -39.30 6.48 -22.56
C ASN A 462 -38.53 5.32 -21.90
N TRP A 463 -38.17 5.44 -20.61
CA TRP A 463 -37.50 4.36 -19.91
C TRP A 463 -38.38 3.12 -19.79
N ASP A 464 -37.79 1.96 -20.09
CA ASP A 464 -38.37 0.67 -19.73
C ASP A 464 -38.04 0.37 -18.25
N VAL A 465 -39.03 0.55 -17.39
CA VAL A 465 -38.94 0.27 -15.95
C VAL A 465 -39.65 -1.03 -15.57
N SER A 466 -39.97 -1.90 -16.53
CA SER A 466 -40.76 -3.11 -16.31
C SER A 466 -40.13 -4.12 -15.35
N SER A 467 -38.81 -4.10 -15.18
CA SER A 467 -38.09 -4.96 -14.21
C SER A 467 -37.95 -4.34 -12.82
N VAL A 468 -38.34 -3.08 -12.64
CA VAL A 468 -38.17 -2.37 -11.37
C VAL A 468 -39.16 -2.89 -10.33
N THR A 469 -38.65 -3.25 -9.15
CA THR A 469 -39.47 -3.73 -8.03
C THR A 469 -39.54 -2.74 -6.87
N ASN A 470 -38.59 -1.80 -6.77
CA ASN A 470 -38.49 -0.82 -5.70
C ASN A 470 -38.27 0.61 -6.24
N MET A 471 -39.22 1.51 -5.96
CA MET A 471 -39.19 2.94 -6.29
C MET A 471 -39.31 3.84 -5.04
N GLU A 472 -38.93 3.34 -3.87
CA GLU A 472 -39.01 4.09 -2.61
C GLU A 472 -38.26 5.41 -2.71
N TYR A 473 -38.93 6.50 -2.34
CA TYR A 473 -38.38 7.85 -2.30
C TYR A 473 -37.74 8.37 -3.59
N MET A 474 -38.01 7.75 -4.75
CA MET A 474 -37.32 8.06 -6.01
C MET A 474 -37.26 9.56 -6.35
N PHE A 475 -38.35 10.29 -6.08
CA PHE A 475 -38.48 11.73 -6.31
C PHE A 475 -38.84 12.53 -5.04
N LEU A 476 -38.52 12.03 -3.84
CA LEU A 476 -38.75 12.76 -2.58
C LEU A 476 -38.02 14.10 -2.64
N SER A 477 -38.73 15.21 -2.43
CA SER A 477 -38.20 16.58 -2.46
C SER A 477 -37.48 16.96 -3.77
N SER A 478 -37.81 16.30 -4.88
CA SER A 478 -37.19 16.53 -6.20
C SER A 478 -37.87 17.67 -6.97
N GLN A 479 -37.11 18.30 -7.88
CA GLN A 479 -37.63 19.26 -8.88
C GLN A 479 -38.20 18.58 -10.14
N PHE A 480 -38.25 17.24 -10.17
CA PHE A 480 -38.73 16.50 -11.32
C PHE A 480 -40.22 16.73 -11.59
N ASN A 481 -40.55 17.18 -12.81
CA ASN A 481 -41.91 17.36 -13.29
C ASN A 481 -41.99 17.13 -14.82
N GLN A 482 -41.62 15.92 -15.27
CA GLN A 482 -41.73 15.48 -16.66
C GLN A 482 -42.72 14.31 -16.79
N PRO A 483 -43.34 14.09 -17.96
CA PRO A 483 -44.29 13.00 -18.13
C PRO A 483 -43.64 11.62 -18.02
N ILE A 484 -44.21 10.76 -17.17
CA ILE A 484 -43.81 9.35 -16.94
C ILE A 484 -45.00 8.37 -16.98
N GLY A 485 -46.15 8.81 -17.50
CA GLY A 485 -47.35 7.98 -17.57
C GLY A 485 -47.18 6.70 -18.40
N ASN A 486 -46.21 6.66 -19.32
CA ASN A 486 -45.95 5.49 -20.17
C ASN A 486 -45.14 4.38 -19.48
N TRP A 487 -44.69 4.59 -18.25
CA TRP A 487 -43.92 3.59 -17.51
C TRP A 487 -44.76 2.35 -17.18
N ASN A 488 -44.18 1.17 -17.44
CA ASN A 488 -44.73 -0.09 -16.97
C ASN A 488 -44.24 -0.37 -15.54
N VAL A 489 -45.06 -0.01 -14.55
CA VAL A 489 -44.74 -0.20 -13.13
C VAL A 489 -45.32 -1.49 -12.54
N GLY A 490 -45.78 -2.42 -13.39
CA GLY A 490 -46.51 -3.63 -12.96
C GLY A 490 -45.74 -4.54 -12.01
N ASN A 491 -44.41 -4.52 -11.99
CA ASN A 491 -43.58 -5.30 -11.07
C ASN A 491 -43.17 -4.54 -9.79
N VAL A 492 -43.56 -3.27 -9.65
CA VAL A 492 -43.23 -2.46 -8.48
C VAL A 492 -44.02 -2.94 -7.27
N THR A 493 -43.32 -3.20 -6.17
CA THR A 493 -43.90 -3.70 -4.91
C THR A 493 -44.02 -2.63 -3.84
N THR A 494 -43.22 -1.55 -3.94
CA THR A 494 -43.20 -0.45 -2.98
C THR A 494 -42.93 0.89 -3.68
N MET A 495 -43.77 1.88 -3.33
CA MET A 495 -43.68 3.28 -3.78
C MET A 495 -43.63 4.22 -2.58
N TRP A 496 -43.14 3.74 -1.42
CA TRP A 496 -43.07 4.52 -0.19
C TRP A 496 -42.39 5.86 -0.44
N GLY A 497 -43.13 6.95 -0.26
CA GLY A 497 -42.61 8.31 -0.34
C GLY A 497 -42.12 8.74 -1.72
N MET A 498 -42.48 8.04 -2.80
CA MET A 498 -41.97 8.29 -4.15
C MET A 498 -42.06 9.76 -4.59
N PHE A 499 -43.19 10.44 -4.30
CA PHE A 499 -43.45 11.85 -4.64
C PHE A 499 -43.69 12.73 -3.40
N ASN A 500 -43.18 12.32 -2.24
CA ASN A 500 -43.27 13.12 -1.02
C ASN A 500 -42.53 14.45 -1.22
N MET A 501 -43.11 15.58 -0.83
CA MET A 501 -42.59 16.94 -1.05
C MET A 501 -42.23 17.24 -2.52
N SER A 502 -42.82 16.52 -3.48
CA SER A 502 -42.54 16.70 -4.92
C SER A 502 -43.50 17.69 -5.58
N ILE A 503 -43.00 18.39 -6.60
CA ILE A 503 -43.80 19.25 -7.49
C ILE A 503 -44.48 18.49 -8.64
N PHE A 504 -44.21 17.19 -8.77
CA PHE A 504 -44.71 16.36 -9.86
C PHE A 504 -46.25 16.40 -9.97
N ASN A 505 -46.76 16.71 -11.17
CA ASN A 505 -48.19 16.78 -11.43
C ASN A 505 -48.57 16.36 -12.87
N HIS A 506 -48.05 15.21 -13.33
CA HIS A 506 -48.38 14.64 -14.64
C HIS A 506 -49.24 13.36 -14.52
N PRO A 507 -50.08 13.04 -15.54
CA PRO A 507 -50.95 11.87 -15.49
C PRO A 507 -50.17 10.56 -15.32
N ILE A 508 -50.62 9.76 -14.35
CA ILE A 508 -50.13 8.40 -14.03
C ILE A 508 -51.29 7.43 -13.73
N GLY A 509 -52.53 7.82 -14.06
CA GLY A 509 -53.73 7.04 -13.78
C GLY A 509 -53.78 5.70 -14.53
N ASN A 510 -52.99 5.54 -15.59
CA ASN A 510 -52.87 4.33 -16.39
C ASN A 510 -51.84 3.32 -15.84
N TRP A 511 -51.14 3.63 -14.75
CA TRP A 511 -50.20 2.71 -14.12
C TRP A 511 -50.91 1.48 -13.54
N ASP A 512 -50.36 0.30 -13.83
CA ASP A 512 -50.72 -0.94 -13.13
C ASP A 512 -49.99 -1.00 -11.79
N VAL A 513 -50.69 -0.65 -10.72
CA VAL A 513 -50.18 -0.68 -9.34
C VAL A 513 -50.64 -1.92 -8.56
N SER A 514 -51.17 -2.94 -9.23
CA SER A 514 -51.78 -4.12 -8.59
C SER A 514 -50.83 -4.94 -7.73
N ASN A 515 -49.52 -4.84 -7.95
CA ASN A 515 -48.48 -5.50 -7.14
C ASN A 515 -47.91 -4.62 -6.02
N VAL A 516 -48.30 -3.34 -5.93
CA VAL A 516 -47.81 -2.44 -4.89
C VAL A 516 -48.45 -2.79 -3.55
N THR A 517 -47.62 -2.98 -2.52
CA THR A 517 -48.06 -3.29 -1.16
C THR A 517 -47.91 -2.11 -0.20
N ASN A 518 -46.99 -1.19 -0.50
CA ASN A 518 -46.68 -0.04 0.34
C ASN A 518 -46.73 1.27 -0.45
N MET A 519 -47.67 2.14 -0.08
CA MET A 519 -47.87 3.51 -0.60
C MET A 519 -47.79 4.57 0.51
N GLU A 520 -47.16 4.25 1.65
CA GLU A 520 -46.99 5.25 2.71
C GLU A 520 -46.37 6.53 2.18
N ARG A 521 -46.88 7.67 2.62
CA ARG A 521 -46.34 9.00 2.32
C ARG A 521 -46.14 9.30 0.81
N MET A 522 -46.72 8.52 -0.11
CA MET A 522 -46.41 8.60 -1.55
C MET A 522 -46.57 10.03 -2.10
N PHE A 523 -47.61 10.76 -1.69
CA PHE A 523 -47.90 12.15 -2.08
C PHE A 523 -47.95 13.12 -0.90
N ARG A 524 -47.29 12.79 0.23
CA ARG A 524 -47.22 13.68 1.39
C ARG A 524 -46.58 15.01 0.99
N TYR A 525 -47.16 16.17 1.34
CA TYR A 525 -46.71 17.50 0.89
C TYR A 525 -46.59 17.71 -0.63
N SER A 526 -47.20 16.85 -1.46
CA SER A 526 -47.07 16.91 -2.92
C SER A 526 -48.00 17.96 -3.55
N GLN A 527 -47.63 18.45 -4.74
CA GLN A 527 -48.50 19.26 -5.62
C GLN A 527 -49.44 18.43 -6.50
N PHE A 528 -49.32 17.10 -6.47
CA PHE A 528 -50.04 16.17 -7.34
C PHE A 528 -51.56 16.30 -7.23
N ASN A 529 -52.25 16.40 -8.37
CA ASN A 529 -53.71 16.41 -8.46
C ASN A 529 -54.23 15.78 -9.77
N GLN A 530 -53.64 14.67 -10.21
CA GLN A 530 -54.08 13.97 -11.42
C GLN A 530 -54.98 12.77 -11.09
N PRO A 531 -55.93 12.38 -11.97
CA PRO A 531 -56.82 11.26 -11.72
C PRO A 531 -56.06 9.94 -11.51
N ILE A 532 -56.37 9.26 -10.41
CA ILE A 532 -55.85 7.94 -10.02
C ILE A 532 -56.96 7.02 -9.48
N GLY A 533 -58.23 7.35 -9.75
CA GLY A 533 -59.39 6.61 -9.25
C GLY A 533 -59.49 5.18 -9.78
N ASP A 534 -58.91 4.91 -10.95
CA ASP A 534 -58.95 3.60 -11.63
C ASP A 534 -57.82 2.64 -11.19
N TRP A 535 -56.96 3.06 -10.26
CA TRP A 535 -55.89 2.21 -9.76
C TRP A 535 -56.41 0.98 -9.01
N ASN A 536 -55.89 -0.19 -9.36
CA ASN A 536 -56.08 -1.40 -8.58
C ASN A 536 -55.14 -1.41 -7.36
N VAL A 537 -55.64 -1.00 -6.20
CA VAL A 537 -54.89 -0.96 -4.94
C VAL A 537 -55.18 -2.14 -4.00
N SER A 538 -55.75 -3.25 -4.51
CA SER A 538 -56.19 -4.39 -3.68
C SER A 538 -55.08 -5.06 -2.87
N SER A 539 -53.83 -4.93 -3.32
CA SER A 539 -52.64 -5.49 -2.66
C SER A 539 -52.01 -4.52 -1.64
N VAL A 540 -52.43 -3.26 -1.62
CA VAL A 540 -51.87 -2.24 -0.72
C VAL A 540 -52.35 -2.50 0.71
N ASN A 541 -51.39 -2.71 1.62
CA ASN A 541 -51.65 -2.89 3.05
C ASN A 541 -51.04 -1.79 3.92
N LYS A 542 -50.25 -0.87 3.35
CA LYS A 542 -49.70 0.31 4.04
C LYS A 542 -49.96 1.59 3.25
N MET A 543 -50.67 2.54 3.85
CA MET A 543 -51.10 3.79 3.21
C MET A 543 -51.10 4.99 4.19
N ILE A 544 -50.31 4.90 5.27
CA ILE A 544 -50.14 5.96 6.27
C ILE A 544 -49.67 7.25 5.58
N ALA A 545 -50.33 8.37 5.90
CA ALA A 545 -49.97 9.70 5.46
C ALA A 545 -49.84 9.87 3.93
N MET A 546 -50.52 9.06 3.11
CA MET A 546 -50.39 9.07 1.64
C MET A 546 -50.59 10.45 1.03
N PHE A 547 -51.62 11.20 1.47
CA PHE A 547 -51.96 12.55 1.01
C PHE A 547 -51.89 13.58 2.16
N HIS A 548 -51.11 13.31 3.21
CA HIS A 548 -50.94 14.27 4.31
C HIS A 548 -50.30 15.57 3.79
N TRP A 549 -50.95 16.72 4.00
CA TRP A 549 -50.56 18.02 3.44
C TRP A 549 -50.43 18.09 1.91
N ALA A 550 -51.13 17.23 1.17
CA ALA A 550 -51.27 17.33 -0.27
C ALA A 550 -52.27 18.45 -0.64
N GLY A 551 -51.83 19.71 -0.59
CA GLY A 551 -52.71 20.89 -0.62
C GLY A 551 -53.61 21.04 -1.85
N ASN A 552 -53.35 20.31 -2.93
CA ASN A 552 -54.15 20.36 -4.16
C ASN A 552 -55.01 19.12 -4.38
N PHE A 553 -54.76 18.01 -3.68
CA PHE A 553 -55.32 16.71 -4.06
C PHE A 553 -56.81 16.59 -3.68
N ASN A 554 -57.69 16.51 -4.68
CA ASN A 554 -59.13 16.41 -4.50
C ASN A 554 -59.81 15.36 -5.40
N GLN A 555 -59.05 14.48 -6.04
CA GLN A 555 -59.54 13.50 -6.99
C GLN A 555 -60.47 12.46 -6.36
N ASN A 556 -61.39 11.90 -7.16
CA ASN A 556 -62.27 10.84 -6.71
C ASN A 556 -61.52 9.49 -6.69
N ILE A 557 -61.37 8.91 -5.50
CA ILE A 557 -60.77 7.60 -5.24
C ILE A 557 -61.73 6.67 -4.48
N SER A 558 -63.04 6.95 -4.53
CA SER A 558 -64.05 6.17 -3.80
C SER A 558 -64.20 4.73 -4.29
N GLY A 559 -63.76 4.43 -5.53
CA GLY A 559 -63.80 3.12 -6.15
C GLY A 559 -62.62 2.19 -5.80
N TRP A 560 -61.67 2.66 -4.98
CA TRP A 560 -60.51 1.84 -4.63
C TRP A 560 -60.87 0.62 -3.79
N CYS A 561 -60.34 -0.53 -4.19
CA CYS A 561 -60.40 -1.77 -3.42
C CYS A 561 -59.35 -1.77 -2.29
N VAL A 562 -59.77 -1.53 -1.06
CA VAL A 562 -58.89 -1.35 0.12
C VAL A 562 -59.16 -2.38 1.22
N ILE A 563 -59.43 -3.63 0.83
CA ILE A 563 -59.83 -4.73 1.72
C ILE A 563 -58.80 -5.05 2.82
N LEU A 564 -57.52 -4.79 2.56
CA LEU A 564 -56.43 -5.02 3.51
C LEU A 564 -56.26 -3.88 4.55
N ILE A 565 -57.03 -2.80 4.43
CA ILE A 565 -56.94 -1.61 5.28
C ILE A 565 -58.32 -1.39 5.94
N PRO A 566 -58.57 -1.95 7.15
CA PRO A 566 -59.91 -2.02 7.74
C PRO A 566 -60.48 -0.67 8.22
N SER A 567 -59.63 0.35 8.37
CA SER A 567 -60.00 1.70 8.81
C SER A 567 -59.11 2.73 8.13
N GLU A 568 -59.54 3.99 8.09
CA GLU A 568 -58.74 5.08 7.52
C GLU A 568 -57.31 5.09 8.11
N PRO A 569 -56.25 5.01 7.27
CA PRO A 569 -54.88 5.08 7.73
C PRO A 569 -54.59 6.37 8.49
N GLN A 570 -53.66 6.29 9.45
CA GLN A 570 -53.20 7.47 10.18
C GLN A 570 -52.74 8.56 9.19
N ASP A 571 -53.26 9.77 9.40
CA ASP A 571 -52.95 10.97 8.61
C ASP A 571 -53.19 10.86 7.10
N PHE A 572 -54.03 9.91 6.64
CA PHE A 572 -54.21 9.60 5.21
C PHE A 572 -54.38 10.85 4.32
N SER A 573 -55.22 11.80 4.73
CA SER A 573 -55.52 13.04 4.00
C SER A 573 -55.71 14.26 4.94
N THR A 574 -54.91 14.34 6.01
CA THR A 574 -54.96 15.47 6.98
C THR A 574 -54.03 16.61 6.57
N GLY A 575 -54.11 17.77 7.27
CA GLY A 575 -53.18 18.89 7.05
C GLY A 575 -53.47 19.74 5.80
N ASN A 576 -54.69 20.25 5.65
CA ASN A 576 -55.09 21.11 4.51
C ASN A 576 -55.15 20.39 3.14
N THR A 577 -55.41 19.09 3.11
CA THR A 577 -55.70 18.33 1.88
C THR A 577 -57.20 18.46 1.52
N PRO A 578 -57.57 18.93 0.31
CA PRO A 578 -58.96 19.19 -0.08
C PRO A 578 -59.77 17.93 -0.49
N LEU A 579 -59.42 16.76 0.04
CA LEU A 579 -60.10 15.50 -0.26
C LEU A 579 -61.36 15.33 0.60
N THR A 580 -62.52 15.39 -0.04
CA THR A 580 -63.83 15.26 0.65
C THR A 580 -64.14 13.80 1.00
N GLN A 581 -64.97 13.58 2.01
CA GLN A 581 -65.40 12.23 2.42
C GLN A 581 -66.05 11.43 1.27
N ALA A 582 -66.78 12.10 0.37
CA ALA A 582 -67.43 11.46 -0.79
C ALA A 582 -66.42 10.92 -1.82
N ASN A 583 -65.22 11.49 -1.86
CA ASN A 583 -64.15 11.10 -2.75
C ASN A 583 -63.17 10.10 -2.11
N LYS A 584 -63.34 9.74 -0.83
CA LYS A 584 -62.46 8.79 -0.12
C LYS A 584 -62.88 7.34 -0.36
N PRO A 585 -61.96 6.36 -0.24
CA PRO A 585 -62.30 4.94 -0.28
C PRO A 585 -63.23 4.55 0.87
N ILE A 586 -64.01 3.50 0.65
CA ILE A 586 -64.75 2.82 1.72
C ILE A 586 -63.80 1.78 2.34
N TRP A 587 -63.14 2.15 3.43
CA TRP A 587 -62.13 1.33 4.11
C TRP A 587 -62.64 -0.07 4.45
N GLY A 588 -61.80 -1.08 4.23
CA GLY A 588 -62.13 -2.50 4.45
C GLY A 588 -63.03 -3.13 3.38
N THR A 589 -63.29 -2.47 2.25
CA THR A 589 -64.18 -2.97 1.18
C THR A 589 -63.54 -2.95 -0.21
N CYS A 590 -64.23 -3.54 -1.18
CA CYS A 590 -63.86 -3.57 -2.60
C CYS A 590 -65.12 -3.20 -3.41
N PRO A 591 -65.40 -1.90 -3.62
CA PRO A 591 -66.64 -1.40 -4.22
C PRO A 591 -66.90 -1.83 -5.68
#